data_AF-A0A1B8HF51-F1
#
_entry.id   AF-A0A1B8HF51-F1
#
_cell.length_a   1.000
_cell.length_b   1.000
_cell.length_c   1.000
_cell.angle_alpha   90.00
_cell.angle_beta   90.00
_cell.angle_gamma   90.00
#
_symmetry.space_group_name_H-M   'P 1'
#
loop_
_entity.id
_entity.type
_entity.pdbx_description
1 polymer ?
#
loop_
_entity_poly.entity_id
_entity_poly.type
_entity_poly.pdbx_seq_one_letter_code
_entity_poly.pdbx_strand_id
1 'polypeptide(L)'
;MTLQRITAPLVLSLAGVFLFLSLHLPVSHDLWVYSDNAVFHFFNDPLATRHTLSTFIAIINNRAFDLAALLIMGILYYAIFRRKDAAGKRRLVMAGIVMVVSAVIINQIGQLLPFEHLSPTLSVELANRVSDITGICTKDASKSSFPGDHGLLLMIFTAFVWRYGGFRYVPAAMLIIIIFSLPRIMSGAHWLTDVMVGSLSLTLISMSWLLMTPLSDLFVNFLVRRMPRISDITKIISH
;
A
#
# COMPACT_ATOMS: atom_id res chain seq x y z
N MET A 1 -2.36 -30.41 -10.13
CA MET A 1 -2.10 -28.96 -9.97
C MET A 1 -2.85 -28.27 -11.11
N THR A 2 -3.98 -27.61 -10.86
CA THR A 2 -4.83 -27.10 -11.96
C THR A 2 -4.14 -25.93 -12.66
N LEU A 3 -4.08 -25.96 -14.00
CA LEU A 3 -3.41 -24.97 -14.86
C LEU A 3 -3.81 -23.52 -14.49
N GLN A 4 -5.07 -23.32 -14.10
CA GLN A 4 -5.62 -22.04 -13.63
C GLN A 4 -4.93 -21.44 -12.39
N ARG A 5 -4.32 -22.26 -11.52
CA ARG A 5 -3.61 -21.79 -10.31
C ARG A 5 -2.26 -21.14 -10.62
N ILE A 6 -1.77 -21.27 -11.85
CA ILE A 6 -0.48 -20.73 -12.29
C ILE A 6 -0.70 -19.64 -13.33
N THR A 7 -1.66 -19.80 -14.24
CA THR A 7 -1.91 -18.84 -15.33
C THR A 7 -2.27 -17.45 -14.81
N ALA A 8 -3.19 -17.35 -13.85
CA ALA A 8 -3.59 -16.05 -13.32
C ALA A 8 -2.46 -15.31 -12.56
N PRO A 9 -1.70 -15.96 -11.64
CA PRO A 9 -0.52 -15.33 -11.05
C PRO A 9 0.51 -14.90 -12.09
N LEU A 10 0.75 -15.72 -13.11
CA LEU A 10 1.69 -15.43 -14.18
C LEU A 10 1.25 -14.20 -14.98
N VAL A 11 -0.01 -14.12 -15.39
CA VAL A 11 -0.54 -12.97 -16.14
C VAL A 11 -0.44 -11.68 -15.33
N LEU A 12 -0.82 -11.71 -14.04
CA LEU A 12 -0.71 -10.52 -13.18
C LEU A 12 0.74 -10.11 -12.93
N SER A 13 1.63 -11.09 -12.75
CA SER A 13 3.06 -10.81 -12.62
C SER A 13 3.65 -10.22 -13.88
N LEU A 14 3.31 -10.77 -15.05
CA LEU A 14 3.72 -10.21 -16.34
C LEU A 14 3.17 -8.79 -16.51
N ALA A 15 1.90 -8.55 -16.17
CA ALA A 15 1.33 -7.19 -16.18
C ALA A 15 2.09 -6.24 -15.25
N GLY A 16 2.47 -6.69 -14.04
CA GLY A 16 3.30 -5.91 -13.12
C GLY A 16 4.69 -5.61 -13.70
N VAL A 17 5.32 -6.60 -14.35
CA VAL A 17 6.62 -6.42 -15.02
C VAL A 17 6.51 -5.46 -16.19
N PHE A 18 5.50 -5.60 -17.06
CA PHE A 18 5.27 -4.67 -18.17
C PHE A 18 4.99 -3.25 -17.68
N LEU A 19 4.22 -3.10 -16.61
CA LEU A 19 3.97 -1.81 -15.99
C LEU A 19 5.26 -1.19 -15.47
N PHE A 20 6.10 -1.95 -14.77
CA PHE A 20 7.40 -1.51 -14.29
C PHE A 20 8.34 -1.10 -15.45
N LEU A 21 8.39 -1.91 -16.52
CA LEU A 21 9.19 -1.63 -17.71
C LEU A 21 8.66 -0.43 -18.50
N SER A 22 7.37 -0.11 -18.41
CA SER A 22 6.79 1.05 -19.10
C SER A 22 7.38 2.38 -18.62
N LEU A 23 7.91 2.45 -17.39
CA LEU A 23 8.64 3.63 -16.91
C LEU A 23 10.03 3.77 -17.55
N HIS A 24 10.62 2.66 -18.01
CA HIS A 24 11.99 2.60 -18.51
C HIS A 24 12.09 2.54 -20.04
N LEU A 25 10.98 2.21 -20.72
CA LEU A 25 10.93 2.16 -22.17
C LEU A 25 10.88 3.59 -22.75
N PRO A 26 11.78 3.97 -23.67
CA PRO A 26 11.86 5.34 -24.22
C PRO A 26 10.54 5.84 -24.83
N VAL A 27 9.75 4.92 -25.39
CA VAL A 27 8.48 5.24 -26.07
C VAL A 27 7.36 5.62 -25.09
N SER A 28 7.44 5.17 -23.84
CA SER A 28 6.43 5.42 -22.79
C SER A 28 6.94 6.33 -21.67
N HIS A 29 8.24 6.64 -21.66
CA HIS A 29 8.85 7.57 -20.72
C HIS A 29 8.16 8.94 -20.78
N ASP A 30 7.86 9.45 -21.97
CA ASP A 30 7.21 10.75 -22.16
C ASP A 30 5.77 10.79 -21.61
N LEU A 31 5.04 9.67 -21.65
CA LEU A 31 3.68 9.59 -21.10
C LEU A 31 3.68 9.75 -19.58
N TRP A 32 4.59 9.04 -18.92
CA TRP A 32 4.72 9.09 -17.46
C TRP A 32 5.24 10.43 -16.99
N VAL A 33 6.28 10.96 -17.64
CA VAL A 33 6.84 12.29 -17.34
C VAL A 33 5.78 13.39 -17.51
N TYR A 34 5.00 13.37 -18.60
CA TYR A 34 3.92 14.33 -18.78
C TYR A 34 2.87 14.24 -17.66
N SER A 35 2.42 13.02 -17.34
CA SER A 35 1.39 12.80 -16.31
C SER A 35 1.88 13.22 -14.92
N ASP A 36 3.11 12.86 -14.58
CA ASP A 36 3.75 13.20 -13.31
C ASP A 36 3.85 14.72 -13.13
N ASN A 37 4.36 15.42 -14.14
CA ASN A 37 4.47 16.89 -14.11
C ASN A 37 3.10 17.56 -14.07
N ALA A 38 2.14 17.09 -14.88
CA ALA A 38 0.79 17.66 -14.89
C ALA A 38 0.10 17.54 -13.52
N VAL A 39 0.20 16.37 -12.88
CA VAL A 39 -0.35 16.15 -11.54
C VAL A 39 0.38 16.98 -10.50
N PHE A 40 1.72 17.03 -10.57
CA PHE A 40 2.51 17.83 -9.64
C PHE A 40 2.14 19.32 -9.73
N HIS A 41 2.16 19.91 -10.92
CA HIS A 41 1.83 21.34 -11.11
C HIS A 41 0.38 21.67 -10.76
N PHE A 42 -0.56 20.77 -11.07
CA PHE A 42 -1.97 20.94 -10.70
C PHE A 42 -2.15 21.15 -9.19
N PHE A 43 -1.39 20.43 -8.36
CA PHE A 43 -1.44 20.59 -6.91
C PHE A 43 -0.45 21.65 -6.38
N ASN A 44 0.72 21.81 -6.99
CA ASN A 44 1.79 22.67 -6.49
C ASN A 44 1.57 24.16 -6.81
N ASP A 45 1.12 24.51 -8.02
CA ASP A 45 0.98 25.91 -8.43
C ASP A 45 0.00 26.69 -7.53
N PRO A 46 -1.15 26.13 -7.10
CA PRO A 46 -2.06 26.81 -6.18
C PRO A 46 -1.51 27.00 -4.75
N LEU A 47 -0.50 26.22 -4.33
CA LEU A 47 0.08 26.31 -2.97
C LEU A 47 0.78 27.64 -2.71
N ALA A 48 1.36 28.25 -3.75
CA ALA A 48 2.05 29.54 -3.64
C ALA A 48 1.11 30.70 -3.29
N THR A 49 -0.17 30.60 -3.65
CA THR A 49 -1.15 31.69 -3.50
C THR A 49 -2.23 31.41 -2.46
N ARG A 50 -2.46 30.13 -2.10
CA ARG A 50 -3.56 29.72 -1.21
C ARG A 50 -3.06 29.07 0.07
N HIS A 51 -2.78 29.89 1.08
CA HIS A 51 -2.32 29.40 2.39
C HIS A 51 -3.28 28.38 3.03
N THR A 52 -4.60 28.52 2.84
CA THR A 52 -5.60 27.56 3.35
C THR A 52 -5.44 26.16 2.75
N LEU A 53 -5.14 26.08 1.45
CA LEU A 53 -4.88 24.83 0.75
C LEU A 53 -3.56 24.21 1.24
N SER A 54 -2.51 25.02 1.42
CA SER A 54 -1.22 24.57 1.95
C SER A 54 -1.36 24.04 3.37
N THR A 55 -2.09 24.72 4.25
CA THR A 55 -2.36 24.24 5.62
C THR A 55 -3.21 22.96 5.61
N PHE A 56 -4.22 22.86 4.75
CA PHE A 56 -5.02 21.65 4.61
C PHE A 56 -4.15 20.45 4.20
N ILE A 57 -3.36 20.61 3.13
CA ILE A 57 -2.43 19.58 2.66
C ILE A 57 -1.41 19.21 3.75
N ALA A 58 -0.92 20.19 4.51
CA ALA A 58 0.00 19.94 5.61
C ALA A 58 -0.62 19.05 6.71
N ILE A 59 -1.89 19.32 7.08
CA ILE A 59 -2.61 18.56 8.09
C ILE A 59 -2.84 17.11 7.64
N ILE A 60 -3.30 16.91 6.40
CA ILE A 60 -3.58 15.56 5.86
C ILE A 60 -2.30 14.80 5.49
N ASN A 61 -1.16 15.47 5.33
CA ASN A 61 0.14 14.85 5.06
C ASN A 61 0.97 14.55 6.33
N ASN A 62 0.40 14.76 7.51
CA ASN A 62 1.05 14.53 8.80
C ASN A 62 1.14 13.03 9.14
N ARG A 63 2.16 12.61 9.91
CA ARG A 63 2.29 11.24 10.48
C ARG A 63 1.06 10.80 11.29
N ALA A 64 0.33 11.73 11.90
CA ALA A 64 -0.93 11.41 12.58
C ALA A 64 -2.00 10.86 11.61
N PHE A 65 -1.95 11.25 10.34
CA PHE A 65 -2.84 10.74 9.30
C PHE A 65 -2.53 9.28 8.95
N ASP A 66 -1.27 8.86 9.03
CA ASP A 66 -0.86 7.45 8.87
C ASP A 66 -1.47 6.57 9.98
N LEU A 67 -1.55 7.09 11.21
CA LEU A 67 -2.23 6.40 12.32
C LEU A 67 -3.75 6.30 12.09
N ALA A 68 -4.36 7.35 11.52
CA ALA A 68 -5.77 7.31 11.13
C ALA A 68 -6.02 6.25 10.05
N ALA A 69 -5.12 6.10 9.08
CA ALA A 69 -5.17 5.05 8.07
C ALA A 69 -5.20 3.66 8.74
N LEU A 70 -4.25 3.41 9.64
CA LEU A 70 -4.14 2.14 10.37
C LEU A 70 -5.40 1.85 11.20
N LEU A 71 -5.96 2.86 11.86
CA LEU A 71 -7.20 2.74 12.63
C LEU A 71 -8.37 2.34 11.72
N ILE A 72 -8.55 3.01 10.59
CA ILE A 72 -9.65 2.72 9.66
C ILE A 72 -9.49 1.33 9.04
N MET A 73 -8.26 0.94 8.67
CA MET A 73 -7.95 -0.41 8.23
C MET A 73 -8.31 -1.44 9.31
N GLY A 74 -7.96 -1.17 10.56
CA GLY A 74 -8.31 -2.00 11.71
C GLY A 74 -9.82 -2.13 11.93
N ILE A 75 -10.56 -1.03 11.79
CA ILE A 75 -12.03 -1.01 11.87
C ILE A 75 -12.64 -1.86 10.76
N LEU A 76 -12.17 -1.72 9.52
CA LEU A 76 -12.63 -2.56 8.40
C LEU A 76 -12.33 -4.03 8.65
N TYR A 77 -11.13 -4.35 9.12
CA TYR A 77 -10.72 -5.72 9.45
C TYR A 77 -11.56 -6.31 10.59
N TYR A 78 -11.87 -5.51 11.61
CA TYR A 78 -12.75 -5.88 12.70
C TYR A 78 -14.20 -6.10 12.24
N ALA A 79 -14.69 -5.26 11.33
CA ALA A 79 -16.01 -5.44 10.72
C ALA A 79 -16.10 -6.75 9.91
N ILE A 80 -15.00 -7.19 9.30
CA ILE A 80 -14.88 -8.52 8.68
C ILE A 80 -14.92 -9.61 9.76
N PHE A 81 -14.10 -9.46 10.79
CA PHE A 81 -13.98 -10.41 11.91
C PHE A 81 -15.31 -10.70 12.59
N ARG A 82 -16.12 -9.66 12.84
CA ARG A 82 -17.43 -9.77 13.49
C ARG A 82 -18.42 -10.65 12.72
N ARG A 83 -18.27 -10.78 11.40
CA ARG A 83 -19.18 -11.57 10.55
C ARG A 83 -18.71 -13.01 10.30
N LYS A 84 -17.56 -13.42 10.84
CA LYS A 84 -17.02 -14.78 10.70
C LYS A 84 -17.40 -15.66 11.90
N ASP A 85 -17.48 -16.95 11.65
CA ASP A 85 -17.61 -18.00 12.67
C ASP A 85 -16.28 -18.16 13.47
N ALA A 86 -16.27 -19.03 14.49
CA ALA A 86 -15.09 -19.20 15.34
C ALA A 86 -13.83 -19.65 14.57
N ALA A 87 -13.98 -20.56 13.60
CA ALA A 87 -12.85 -21.00 12.78
C ALA A 87 -12.41 -19.90 11.80
N GLY A 88 -13.36 -19.23 11.15
CA GLY A 88 -13.09 -18.09 10.27
C GLY A 88 -12.41 -16.92 10.98
N LYS A 89 -12.77 -16.63 12.24
CA LYS A 89 -12.12 -15.63 13.09
C LYS A 89 -10.65 -15.94 13.33
N ARG A 90 -10.33 -17.18 13.72
CA ARG A 90 -8.93 -17.62 13.92
C ARG A 90 -8.13 -17.52 12.63
N ARG A 91 -8.70 -17.99 11.52
CA ARG A 91 -8.06 -17.91 10.20
C ARG A 91 -7.81 -16.45 9.78
N LEU A 92 -8.76 -15.56 10.04
CA LEU A 92 -8.64 -14.14 9.72
C LEU A 92 -7.54 -13.47 10.55
N VAL A 93 -7.44 -13.74 11.86
CA VAL A 93 -6.35 -13.21 12.70
C VAL A 93 -4.98 -13.66 12.17
N MET A 94 -4.83 -14.94 11.83
CA MET A 94 -3.57 -15.46 11.27
C MET A 94 -3.28 -14.90 9.88
N ALA A 95 -4.30 -14.70 9.04
CA ALA A 95 -4.16 -14.01 7.77
C ALA A 95 -3.69 -12.56 7.96
N GLY A 96 -4.14 -11.88 9.01
CA GLY A 96 -3.68 -10.54 9.38
C GLY A 96 -2.19 -10.52 9.77
N ILE A 97 -1.73 -11.54 10.50
CA ILE A 97 -0.30 -11.68 10.82
C ILE A 97 0.52 -11.92 9.54
N VAL A 98 0.09 -12.85 8.69
CA VAL A 98 0.75 -13.12 7.40
C VAL A 98 0.76 -11.87 6.52
N MET A 99 -0.31 -11.08 6.51
CA MET A 99 -0.41 -9.81 5.81
C MET A 99 0.66 -8.83 6.28
N VAL A 100 0.76 -8.58 7.59
CA VAL A 100 1.75 -7.63 8.14
C VAL A 100 3.18 -8.07 7.84
N VAL A 101 3.49 -9.36 8.06
CA VAL A 101 4.82 -9.90 7.77
C VAL A 101 5.15 -9.76 6.28
N SER A 102 4.21 -10.11 5.40
CA SER A 102 4.40 -9.99 3.96
C SER A 102 4.59 -8.54 3.53
N ALA A 103 3.79 -7.62 4.10
CA ALA A 103 3.88 -6.20 3.82
C ALA A 103 5.25 -5.63 4.20
N VAL A 104 5.79 -6.00 5.36
CA VAL A 104 7.13 -5.60 5.79
C VAL A 104 8.20 -6.17 4.85
N ILE A 105 8.17 -7.48 4.57
CA ILE A 105 9.18 -8.12 3.70
C ILE A 105 9.18 -7.49 2.31
N ILE A 106 8.01 -7.32 1.70
CA ILE A 106 7.88 -6.79 0.35
C ILE A 106 8.29 -5.32 0.31
N ASN A 107 7.92 -4.52 1.32
CA ASN A 107 8.35 -3.14 1.41
C ASN A 107 9.88 -3.03 1.52
N GLN A 108 10.52 -3.87 2.37
CA GLN A 108 11.98 -3.90 2.47
C GLN A 108 12.63 -4.30 1.15
N ILE A 109 12.11 -5.32 0.46
CA ILE A 109 12.62 -5.70 -0.88
C ILE A 109 12.48 -4.55 -1.87
N GLY A 110 11.33 -3.86 -1.87
CA GLY A 110 11.09 -2.70 -2.73
C GLY A 110 12.10 -1.57 -2.49
N GLN A 111 12.41 -1.28 -1.22
CA GLN A 111 13.38 -0.25 -0.83
C GLN A 111 14.84 -0.64 -1.12
N LEU A 112 15.13 -1.93 -1.29
CA LEU A 112 16.46 -2.42 -1.68
C LEU A 112 16.70 -2.35 -3.19
N LEU A 113 15.66 -2.07 -3.99
CA LEU A 113 15.85 -1.88 -5.42
C LEU A 113 16.67 -0.60 -5.66
N PRO A 114 17.74 -0.63 -6.46
CA PRO A 114 18.66 0.48 -6.67
C PRO A 114 18.06 1.53 -7.64
N PHE A 115 16.87 2.04 -7.33
CA PHE A 115 16.20 3.08 -8.09
C PHE A 115 16.08 4.34 -7.22
N GLU A 116 16.99 5.28 -7.41
CA GLU A 116 16.90 6.60 -6.79
C GLU A 116 15.95 7.50 -7.60
N HIS A 117 14.65 7.45 -7.27
CA HIS A 117 13.70 8.47 -7.70
C HIS A 117 13.60 9.53 -6.60
N LEU A 118 14.23 10.67 -6.86
CA LEU A 118 14.10 11.87 -6.05
C LEU A 118 12.64 12.34 -6.07
N SER A 119 12.11 12.76 -4.90
CA SER A 119 10.77 13.33 -4.81
C SER A 119 10.64 14.58 -5.71
N PRO A 120 9.43 14.90 -6.19
CA PRO A 120 9.18 16.08 -7.04
C PRO A 120 9.77 17.38 -6.49
N THR A 121 9.64 17.58 -5.18
CA THR A 121 10.18 18.72 -4.40
C THR A 121 11.71 18.78 -4.28
N LEU A 122 12.41 17.74 -4.70
CA LEU A 122 13.87 17.65 -4.75
C LEU A 122 14.41 17.66 -6.20
N SER A 123 13.58 17.30 -7.18
CA SER A 123 13.97 17.22 -8.59
C SER A 123 13.55 18.42 -9.44
N VAL A 124 12.52 19.17 -9.04
CA VAL A 124 12.04 20.36 -9.75
C VAL A 124 12.63 21.63 -9.12
N GLU A 125 13.33 22.44 -9.91
CA GLU A 125 13.79 23.78 -9.49
C GLU A 125 12.58 24.66 -9.11
N LEU A 126 12.65 25.37 -7.97
CA LEU A 126 11.60 26.27 -7.44
C LEU A 126 10.31 25.60 -6.94
N ALA A 127 10.31 24.30 -6.63
CA ALA A 127 9.15 23.63 -6.04
C ALA A 127 8.72 24.25 -4.71
N ASN A 128 7.42 24.57 -4.57
CA ASN A 128 6.86 25.08 -3.32
C ASN A 128 6.79 23.94 -2.29
N ARG A 129 7.54 24.09 -1.18
CA ARG A 129 7.52 23.15 -0.06
C ARG A 129 6.49 23.53 0.97
N VAL A 130 5.60 22.59 1.29
CA VAL A 130 4.51 22.82 2.23
C VAL A 130 5.02 23.11 3.63
N SER A 131 6.14 22.49 4.03
CA SER A 131 6.79 22.77 5.32
C SER A 131 7.40 24.17 5.39
N ASP A 132 8.02 24.66 4.30
CA ASP A 132 8.59 26.01 4.23
C ASP A 132 7.50 27.09 4.27
N ILE A 133 6.33 26.82 3.69
CA ILE A 133 5.21 27.77 3.63
C ILE A 133 4.41 27.80 4.94
N THR A 134 4.20 26.66 5.59
CA THR A 134 3.29 26.56 6.75
C THR A 134 3.99 26.48 8.10
N GLY A 135 5.31 26.23 8.13
CA GLY A 135 6.07 25.97 9.35
C GLY A 135 5.73 24.64 10.04
N ILE A 136 4.82 23.84 9.48
CA ILE A 136 4.46 22.52 9.99
C ILE A 136 5.40 21.49 9.38
N CYS A 137 6.10 20.74 10.23
CA CYS A 137 6.98 19.65 9.78
C CYS A 137 6.13 18.55 9.11
N THR A 138 6.23 18.46 7.78
CA THR A 138 5.52 17.47 6.95
C THR A 138 6.53 16.66 6.15
N LYS A 139 6.17 15.43 5.73
CA LYS A 139 7.04 14.68 4.81
C LYS A 139 6.83 15.25 3.40
N ASP A 140 7.58 16.27 3.05
CA ASP A 140 7.50 16.96 1.76
C ASP A 140 8.84 16.90 0.99
N ALA A 141 9.79 16.09 1.45
CA ALA A 141 11.00 15.71 0.74
C ALA A 141 11.38 14.25 1.08
N SER A 142 11.60 13.42 0.06
CA SER A 142 12.10 12.05 0.24
C SER A 142 13.15 11.73 -0.83
N LYS A 143 14.30 11.23 -0.38
CA LYS A 143 15.41 10.80 -1.26
C LYS A 143 15.22 9.37 -1.79
N SER A 144 14.16 8.68 -1.37
CA SER A 144 13.81 7.31 -1.77
C SER A 144 12.29 7.17 -1.90
N SER A 145 11.68 7.95 -2.80
CA SER A 145 10.21 7.96 -2.98
C SER A 145 9.66 6.72 -3.69
N PHE A 146 10.55 5.90 -4.25
CA PHE A 146 10.21 4.72 -5.01
C PHE A 146 10.61 3.44 -4.28
N PRO A 147 9.68 2.49 -4.03
CA PRO A 147 8.23 2.56 -4.27
C PRO A 147 7.51 3.42 -3.22
N GLY A 148 6.31 3.92 -3.54
CA GLY A 148 5.46 4.60 -2.56
C GLY A 148 5.12 3.66 -1.39
N ASP A 149 5.76 3.86 -0.23
CA ASP A 149 5.65 2.99 0.94
C ASP A 149 4.20 2.84 1.42
N HIS A 150 3.48 3.96 1.50
CA HIS A 150 2.07 3.99 1.88
C HIS A 150 1.17 3.31 0.85
N GLY A 151 1.35 3.62 -0.44
CA GLY A 151 0.57 3.02 -1.51
C GLY A 151 0.70 1.50 -1.51
N LEU A 152 1.93 1.00 -1.33
CA LEU A 152 2.23 -0.43 -1.31
C LEU A 152 1.53 -1.14 -0.14
N LEU A 153 1.64 -0.61 1.06
CA LEU A 153 1.01 -1.21 2.26
C LEU A 153 -0.52 -1.25 2.12
N LEU A 154 -1.14 -0.18 1.60
CA LEU A 154 -2.59 -0.10 1.38
C LEU A 154 -3.08 -1.05 0.28
N MET A 155 -2.28 -1.24 -0.79
CA MET A 155 -2.57 -2.20 -1.85
C MET A 155 -2.45 -3.65 -1.36
N ILE A 156 -1.41 -3.99 -0.59
CA ILE A 156 -1.26 -5.31 0.05
C ILE A 156 -2.45 -5.58 0.97
N PHE A 157 -2.82 -4.62 1.81
CA PHE A 157 -4.01 -4.73 2.66
C PHE A 157 -5.28 -5.03 1.86
N THR A 158 -5.50 -4.30 0.77
CA THR A 158 -6.66 -4.49 -0.10
C THR A 158 -6.68 -5.88 -0.73
N ALA A 159 -5.52 -6.40 -1.15
CA ALA A 159 -5.39 -7.75 -1.67
C ALA A 159 -5.77 -8.83 -0.63
N PHE A 160 -5.31 -8.66 0.62
CA PHE A 160 -5.69 -9.55 1.73
C PHE A 160 -7.16 -9.44 2.13
N VAL A 161 -7.73 -8.24 2.13
CA VAL A 161 -9.18 -8.01 2.34
C VAL A 161 -9.99 -8.72 1.27
N TRP A 162 -9.57 -8.63 0.00
CA TRP A 162 -10.24 -9.35 -1.08
C TRP A 162 -10.19 -10.87 -0.85
N ARG A 163 -9.01 -11.42 -0.55
CA ARG A 163 -8.80 -12.86 -0.39
C ARG A 163 -9.53 -13.46 0.82
N TYR A 164 -9.43 -12.84 1.99
CA TYR A 164 -9.91 -13.40 3.26
C TYR A 164 -11.23 -12.78 3.77
N GLY A 165 -11.45 -11.50 3.47
CA GLY A 165 -12.69 -10.78 3.79
C GLY A 165 -13.79 -10.99 2.76
N GLY A 166 -13.43 -11.06 1.49
CA GLY A 166 -14.32 -11.24 0.35
C GLY A 166 -14.61 -9.94 -0.40
N PHE A 167 -15.08 -10.09 -1.64
CA PHE A 167 -15.22 -8.99 -2.60
C PHE A 167 -16.06 -7.80 -2.10
N ARG A 168 -17.06 -8.04 -1.24
CA ARG A 168 -17.93 -6.98 -0.69
C ARG A 168 -17.20 -5.88 0.10
N TYR A 169 -15.98 -6.14 0.55
CA TYR A 169 -15.17 -5.17 1.31
C TYR A 169 -14.12 -4.45 0.45
N VAL A 170 -13.92 -4.89 -0.79
CA VAL A 170 -12.94 -4.30 -1.72
C VAL A 170 -13.23 -2.84 -2.01
N PRO A 171 -14.48 -2.40 -2.26
CA PRO A 171 -14.76 -0.97 -2.50
C PRO A 171 -14.33 -0.07 -1.33
N ALA A 172 -14.55 -0.52 -0.09
CA ALA A 172 -14.11 0.23 1.10
C ALA A 172 -12.58 0.28 1.20
N ALA A 173 -11.89 -0.82 0.91
CA ALA A 173 -10.43 -0.87 0.93
C ALA A 173 -9.80 -0.01 -0.19
N MET A 174 -10.42 0.02 -1.38
CA MET A 174 -10.01 0.92 -2.47
C MET A 174 -10.17 2.39 -2.11
N LEU A 175 -11.26 2.75 -1.40
CA LEU A 175 -11.45 4.11 -0.91
C LEU A 175 -10.35 4.52 0.08
N ILE A 176 -9.91 3.59 0.95
CA ILE A 176 -8.76 3.82 1.85
C ILE A 176 -7.49 4.09 1.03
N ILE A 177 -7.19 3.30 -0.01
CA ILE A 177 -6.04 3.56 -0.89
C ILE A 177 -6.08 4.99 -1.43
N ILE A 178 -7.21 5.42 -1.97
CA ILE A 178 -7.36 6.75 -2.59
C ILE A 178 -7.17 7.85 -1.55
N ILE A 179 -7.91 7.79 -0.44
CA ILE A 179 -7.90 8.84 0.59
C ILE A 179 -6.52 8.99 1.24
N PHE A 180 -5.80 7.89 1.44
CA PHE A 180 -4.53 7.90 2.17
C PHE A 180 -3.28 7.97 1.29
N SER A 181 -3.38 7.64 0.00
CA SER A 181 -2.26 7.84 -0.94
C SER A 181 -2.25 9.24 -1.55
N LEU A 182 -3.43 9.84 -1.75
CA LEU A 182 -3.55 11.15 -2.40
C LEU A 182 -2.82 12.30 -1.67
N PRO A 183 -2.84 12.43 -0.33
CA PRO A 183 -2.11 13.48 0.39
C PRO A 183 -0.61 13.51 0.10
N ARG A 184 -0.01 12.33 -0.11
CA ARG A 184 1.42 12.17 -0.41
C ARG A 184 1.76 12.63 -1.83
N ILE A 185 0.83 12.47 -2.78
CA ILE A 185 0.94 13.01 -4.14
C ILE A 185 0.71 14.52 -4.13
N MET A 186 -0.34 14.99 -3.44
CA MET A 186 -0.70 16.41 -3.35
C MET A 186 0.38 17.28 -2.70
N SER A 187 1.09 16.73 -1.71
CA SER A 187 2.20 17.41 -1.03
C SER A 187 3.51 17.40 -1.81
N GLY A 188 3.59 16.67 -2.93
CA GLY A 188 4.82 16.51 -3.70
C GLY A 188 5.85 15.58 -3.07
N ALA A 189 5.44 14.75 -2.09
CA ALA A 189 6.33 13.77 -1.46
C ALA A 189 6.60 12.56 -2.36
N HIS A 190 5.64 12.22 -3.21
CA HIS A 190 5.71 11.13 -4.17
C HIS A 190 5.17 11.58 -5.54
N TRP A 191 5.79 11.09 -6.60
CA TRP A 191 5.25 11.14 -7.95
C TRP A 191 4.01 10.26 -8.09
N LEU A 192 3.20 10.50 -9.11
CA LEU A 192 2.09 9.60 -9.43
C LEU A 192 2.62 8.22 -9.79
N THR A 193 3.73 8.17 -10.53
CA THR A 193 4.43 6.93 -10.91
C THR A 193 4.97 6.14 -9.72
N ASP A 194 5.36 6.77 -8.62
CA ASP A 194 5.82 6.06 -7.41
C ASP A 194 4.73 5.12 -6.86
N VAL A 195 3.47 5.56 -6.95
CA VAL A 195 2.30 4.80 -6.50
C VAL A 195 1.78 3.88 -7.61
N MET A 196 1.55 4.44 -8.79
CA MET A 196 0.89 3.74 -9.91
C MET A 196 1.81 2.75 -10.63
N VAL A 197 3.10 3.03 -10.74
CA VAL A 197 4.06 2.13 -11.35
C VAL A 197 4.84 1.38 -10.28
N GLY A 198 5.38 2.08 -9.29
CA GLY A 198 6.16 1.46 -8.21
C GLY A 198 5.35 0.51 -7.34
N SER A 199 4.44 1.06 -6.52
CA SER A 199 3.66 0.24 -5.57
C SER A 199 2.76 -0.79 -6.25
N LEU A 200 2.13 -0.44 -7.37
CA LEU A 200 1.22 -1.35 -8.07
C LEU A 200 1.96 -2.51 -8.75
N SER A 201 3.10 -2.26 -9.43
CA SER A 201 3.87 -3.34 -10.06
C SER A 201 4.34 -4.36 -9.01
N LEU A 202 4.91 -3.87 -7.91
CA LEU A 202 5.40 -4.71 -6.83
C LEU A 202 4.25 -5.48 -6.17
N THR A 203 3.09 -4.87 -5.99
CA THR A 203 1.88 -5.56 -5.50
C THR A 203 1.42 -6.64 -6.48
N LEU A 204 1.33 -6.33 -7.78
CA LEU A 204 0.88 -7.28 -8.80
C LEU A 204 1.80 -8.49 -8.88
N ILE A 205 3.11 -8.29 -8.82
CA ILE A 205 4.09 -9.39 -8.81
C ILE A 205 3.97 -10.17 -7.49
N SER A 206 4.10 -9.52 -6.34
CA SER A 206 4.18 -10.22 -5.06
C SER A 206 2.87 -10.89 -4.63
N MET A 207 1.75 -10.15 -4.68
CA MET A 207 0.45 -10.63 -4.19
C MET A 207 -0.16 -11.68 -5.09
N SER A 208 0.11 -11.64 -6.39
CA SER A 208 -0.43 -12.64 -7.32
C SER A 208 0.10 -14.03 -6.99
N TRP A 209 1.40 -14.17 -6.73
CA TRP A 209 1.97 -15.43 -6.24
C TRP A 209 1.55 -15.74 -4.81
N LEU A 210 1.58 -14.77 -3.90
CA LEU A 210 1.30 -15.04 -2.48
C LEU A 210 -0.15 -15.48 -2.22
N LEU A 211 -1.13 -14.83 -2.87
CA LEU A 211 -2.55 -14.98 -2.56
C LEU A 211 -3.32 -15.88 -3.53
N MET A 212 -2.86 -16.01 -4.79
CA MET A 212 -3.55 -16.87 -5.78
C MET A 212 -2.99 -18.29 -5.81
N THR A 213 -1.78 -18.50 -5.29
CA THR A 213 -1.25 -19.85 -5.00
C THR A 213 -1.62 -20.27 -3.57
N PRO A 214 -1.48 -21.56 -3.19
CA PRO A 214 -1.77 -21.98 -1.82
C PRO A 214 -0.76 -21.46 -0.78
N LEU A 215 0.23 -20.64 -1.16
CA LEU A 215 1.32 -20.20 -0.29
C LEU A 215 0.81 -19.46 0.97
N SER A 216 -0.03 -18.44 0.80
CA SER A 216 -0.64 -17.73 1.94
C SER A 216 -1.47 -18.65 2.82
N ASP A 217 -2.26 -19.55 2.22
CA ASP A 217 -3.07 -20.52 2.96
C ASP A 217 -2.21 -21.54 3.71
N LEU A 218 -1.06 -21.94 3.19
CA LEU A 218 -0.11 -22.81 3.88
C LEU A 218 0.43 -22.14 5.14
N PHE A 219 0.87 -20.88 5.03
CA PHE A 219 1.36 -20.12 6.19
C PHE A 219 0.25 -19.86 7.21
N VAL A 220 -0.93 -19.45 6.76
CA VAL A 220 -2.09 -19.24 7.64
C VAL A 220 -2.46 -20.53 8.36
N ASN A 221 -2.56 -21.65 7.65
CA ASN A 221 -2.90 -22.95 8.25
C ASN A 221 -1.81 -23.44 9.21
N PHE A 222 -0.54 -23.21 8.89
CA PHE A 222 0.57 -23.49 9.79
C PHE A 222 0.44 -22.74 11.12
N LEU A 223 0.15 -21.43 11.07
CA LEU A 223 -0.06 -20.62 12.27
C LEU A 223 -1.33 -21.03 13.03
N VAL A 224 -2.43 -21.31 12.33
CA VAL A 224 -3.68 -21.80 12.94
C VAL A 224 -3.46 -23.12 13.69
N ARG A 225 -2.66 -24.04 13.14
CA ARG A 225 -2.34 -25.33 13.80
C ARG A 225 -1.48 -25.16 15.05
N ARG A 226 -0.62 -24.14 15.08
CA ARG A 226 0.25 -23.82 16.24
C ARG A 226 -0.46 -23.03 17.34
N MET A 227 -1.65 -22.50 17.06
CA MET A 227 -2.43 -21.74 18.04
C MET A 227 -3.11 -22.70 19.03
N PRO A 228 -2.88 -22.53 20.35
CA PRO A 228 -3.56 -23.33 21.38
C PRO A 228 -5.07 -23.25 21.22
N ARG A 229 -5.77 -24.37 21.33
CA ARG A 229 -7.23 -24.33 21.41
C ARG A 229 -7.60 -23.87 22.82
N ILE A 230 -8.74 -23.21 22.96
CA ILE A 230 -9.25 -22.80 24.29
C ILE A 230 -9.37 -24.01 25.23
N SER A 231 -9.69 -25.20 24.67
CA SER A 231 -9.70 -26.48 25.39
C SER A 231 -8.34 -26.90 25.98
N ASP A 232 -7.24 -26.47 25.35
CA ASP A 232 -5.88 -26.80 25.77
C ASP A 232 -5.45 -25.86 26.91
N ILE A 233 -5.93 -24.61 26.90
CA ILE A 233 -5.71 -23.63 27.96
C ILE A 233 -6.48 -24.01 29.23
N THR A 234 -7.73 -24.46 29.11
CA THR A 234 -8.51 -24.92 30.27
C THR A 234 -7.92 -26.14 30.96
N LYS A 235 -7.20 -27.01 30.22
CA LYS A 235 -6.47 -28.14 30.81
C LYS A 235 -5.21 -27.72 31.58
N ILE A 236 -4.59 -26.60 31.19
CA ILE A 236 -3.39 -26.06 31.85
C ILE A 236 -3.76 -25.33 33.15
N ILE A 237 -4.96 -24.74 33.23
CA ILE A 237 -5.44 -24.03 34.42
C ILE A 237 -6.10 -24.99 35.44
N SER A 238 -6.50 -26.18 35.01
CA SER A 238 -7.11 -27.21 35.89
C SER A 238 -6.11 -28.16 36.55
N HIS A 239 -4.81 -27.91 36.42
CA HIS A 239 -3.71 -28.63 37.06
C HIS A 239 -2.83 -27.66 37.83
#